data_AF-A0AAV9QTP2-F1
#
_entry.id   AF-A0AAV9QTP2-F1
#
_cell.length_a   1.000
_cell.length_b   1.000
_cell.length_c   1.000
_cell.angle_alpha   90.00
_cell.angle_beta   90.00
_cell.angle_gamma   90.00
#
_symmetry.space_group_name_H-M   'P 1'
#
loop_
_entity.id
_entity.type
_entity.pdbx_description
1 polymer ?
#
loop_
_entity_poly.entity_id
_entity_poly.type
_entity_poly.pdbx_seq_one_letter_code
_entity_poly.pdbx_strand_id
1 'polypeptide(L)'
;MKTLLTLCLLIFLCFLCSSSAGPLGPGLVSKGSCCSHHTNMTIPKRRVKDLEMSPSHCKLRSVIVITERKKFCLDPNGSWTQELERQFGKEKRLH
;
A
#
# COMPACT_ATOMS: atom_id res chain seq x y z
N MET A 1 35.98 1.67 32.10
CA MET A 1 35.62 2.75 31.15
C MET A 1 35.49 2.29 29.69
N LYS A 2 36.23 1.26 29.24
CA LYS A 2 36.20 0.78 27.83
C LYS A 2 34.96 -0.07 27.47
N THR A 3 34.43 -0.82 28.45
CA THR A 3 33.25 -1.69 28.29
C THR A 3 31.93 -0.93 28.29
N LEU A 4 31.88 0.24 28.92
CA LEU A 4 30.68 1.07 28.99
C LEU A 4 30.42 1.78 27.65
N LEU A 5 31.50 2.20 26.97
CA LEU A 5 31.44 2.83 25.65
C LEU A 5 30.97 1.87 24.56
N THR A 6 31.39 0.61 24.62
CA THR A 6 30.98 -0.43 23.66
C THR A 6 29.51 -0.78 23.81
N LEU A 7 29.00 -0.86 25.04
CA LEU A 7 27.59 -1.11 25.30
C LEU A 7 26.69 0.05 24.83
N CYS A 8 27.11 1.31 25.07
CA CYS A 8 26.40 2.49 24.56
C CYS A 8 26.32 2.53 23.03
N LEU A 9 27.42 2.19 22.34
CA LEU A 9 27.46 2.19 20.88
C LEU A 9 26.51 1.15 20.28
N LEU A 10 26.44 -0.05 20.87
CA LEU A 10 25.53 -1.12 20.46
C LEU A 10 24.05 -0.71 20.62
N ILE A 11 23.69 -0.08 21.74
CA ILE A 11 22.32 0.37 22.00
C ILE A 11 21.90 1.48 21.02
N PHE A 12 22.81 2.41 20.70
CA PHE A 12 22.55 3.48 19.73
C PHE A 12 22.31 2.94 18.31
N LEU A 13 23.09 1.95 17.87
CA LEU A 13 22.92 1.28 16.58
C LEU A 13 21.57 0.53 16.48
N CYS A 14 21.11 -0.12 17.55
CA CYS A 14 19.80 -0.79 17.59
C CYS A 14 18.62 0.20 17.47
N PHE A 15 18.75 1.41 18.04
CA PHE A 15 17.74 2.46 17.90
C PHE A 15 17.66 3.01 16.46
N LEU A 16 18.80 3.16 15.79
CA LEU A 16 18.86 3.61 14.39
C LEU A 16 18.24 2.59 13.43
N CYS A 17 18.43 1.28 13.65
CA CYS A 17 17.82 0.22 12.86
C CYS A 17 16.29 0.12 13.02
N SER A 18 15.73 0.69 14.09
CA SER A 18 14.29 0.66 14.36
C SER A 18 13.51 1.74 13.60
N SER A 19 14.20 2.71 12.99
CA SER A 19 13.59 3.76 12.16
C SER A 19 13.73 3.45 10.67
N SER A 20 13.24 2.28 10.26
CA SER A 20 12.88 2.04 8.86
C SER A 20 11.48 2.59 8.56
N ALA A 21 11.26 3.88 8.85
CA ALA A 21 10.22 4.66 8.18
C ALA A 21 10.87 5.29 6.93
N GLY A 22 11.22 4.43 5.96
CA GLY A 22 11.68 4.91 4.66
C GLY A 22 10.60 5.81 4.06
N PRO A 23 10.97 6.86 3.29
CA PRO A 23 9.99 7.70 2.63
C PRO A 23 9.22 6.81 1.66
N LEU A 24 7.99 6.46 2.03
CA LEU A 24 7.09 5.70 1.17
C LEU A 24 6.73 6.63 0.02
N GLY A 25 7.50 6.53 -1.07
CA GLY A 25 7.14 7.13 -2.33
C GLY A 25 5.68 6.77 -2.67
N PRO A 26 4.92 7.69 -3.28
CA PRO A 26 3.50 7.49 -3.53
C PRO A 26 3.27 6.25 -4.41
N GLY A 27 2.87 5.13 -3.79
CA GLY A 27 2.32 3.97 -4.49
C GLY A 27 2.99 2.61 -4.30
N LEU A 28 3.56 2.29 -3.13
CA LEU A 28 4.01 0.91 -2.82
C LEU A 28 3.31 0.37 -1.58
N VAL A 29 2.12 -0.23 -1.76
CA VAL A 29 1.39 -0.92 -0.68
C VAL A 29 1.68 -2.42 -0.76
N SER A 30 2.37 -2.98 0.23
CA SER A 30 2.60 -4.44 0.30
C SER A 30 1.29 -5.20 0.57
N LYS A 31 1.20 -6.49 0.22
CA LYS A 31 -0.04 -7.26 0.41
C LYS A 31 -0.33 -7.39 1.92
N GLY A 32 -1.48 -6.88 2.37
CA GLY A 32 -1.82 -6.75 3.80
C GLY A 32 -1.44 -5.42 4.45
N SER A 33 -0.78 -4.50 3.73
CA SER A 33 -0.51 -3.16 4.23
C SER A 33 -1.71 -2.24 4.05
N CYS A 34 -1.97 -1.39 5.04
CA CYS A 34 -2.97 -0.34 4.93
C CYS A 34 -2.48 0.81 4.03
N CYS A 35 -3.43 1.49 3.40
CA CYS A 35 -3.18 2.71 2.64
C CYS A 35 -3.06 3.91 3.58
N SER A 36 -2.10 4.80 3.33
CA SER A 36 -1.99 6.07 4.06
C SER A 36 -2.86 7.18 3.47
N HIS A 37 -3.07 7.15 2.14
CA HIS A 37 -3.90 8.12 1.42
C HIS A 37 -4.50 7.48 0.15
N HIS A 38 -5.52 8.13 -0.42
CA HIS A 38 -6.06 7.79 -1.74
C HIS A 38 -5.33 8.56 -2.84
N THR A 39 -5.06 7.89 -3.94
CA THR A 39 -4.47 8.47 -5.15
C THR A 39 -5.58 8.96 -6.08
N ASN A 40 -5.54 10.24 -6.44
CA ASN A 40 -6.46 10.85 -7.42
C ASN A 40 -5.96 10.65 -8.86
N MET A 41 -5.51 9.44 -9.21
CA MET A 41 -4.99 9.15 -10.54
C MET A 41 -5.87 8.12 -11.26
N THR A 42 -6.23 8.43 -12.49
CA THR A 42 -6.94 7.50 -13.37
C THR A 42 -5.95 6.47 -13.92
N ILE A 43 -6.15 5.21 -13.57
CA ILE A 43 -5.29 4.10 -14.00
C ILE A 43 -5.88 3.51 -15.28
N PRO A 44 -5.16 3.44 -16.41
CA PRO A 44 -5.72 2.84 -17.62
C PRO A 44 -6.20 1.40 -17.38
N LYS A 45 -7.46 1.08 -17.74
CA LYS A 45 -8.10 -0.23 -17.46
C LYS A 45 -7.23 -1.41 -17.92
N ARG A 46 -6.59 -1.29 -19.08
CA ARG A 46 -5.69 -2.31 -19.67
C ARG A 46 -4.46 -2.66 -18.82
N ARG A 47 -4.09 -1.79 -17.87
CA ARG A 47 -2.93 -1.98 -16.98
C ARG A 47 -3.32 -2.61 -15.64
N VAL A 48 -4.63 -2.68 -15.35
CA VAL A 48 -5.14 -3.27 -14.12
C VAL A 48 -5.15 -4.78 -14.27
N LYS A 49 -4.48 -5.46 -13.33
CA LYS A 49 -4.38 -6.92 -13.28
C LYS A 49 -5.37 -7.50 -12.28
N ASP A 50 -5.53 -6.84 -11.14
CA ASP A 50 -6.44 -7.28 -10.09
C ASP A 50 -6.90 -6.10 -9.24
N LEU A 51 -8.00 -6.30 -8.51
CA LEU A 51 -8.52 -5.37 -7.51
C LEU A 51 -8.81 -6.13 -6.22
N GLU A 52 -8.34 -5.56 -5.12
CA GLU A 52 -8.56 -6.05 -3.77
C GLU A 52 -9.08 -4.91 -2.89
N MET A 53 -9.98 -5.22 -1.96
CA MET A 53 -10.39 -4.25 -0.95
C MET A 53 -9.37 -4.22 0.20
N SER A 54 -9.14 -3.04 0.77
CA SER A 54 -8.26 -2.93 1.94
C SER A 54 -8.78 -3.82 3.09
N PRO A 55 -7.88 -4.41 3.90
CA PRO A 55 -8.27 -5.17 5.07
C PRO A 55 -9.22 -4.41 6.00
N SER A 56 -10.09 -5.12 6.72
CA SER A 56 -11.06 -4.52 7.64
C SER A 56 -10.42 -3.79 8.82
N HIS A 57 -9.22 -4.20 9.23
CA HIS A 57 -8.47 -3.55 10.32
C HIS A 57 -7.84 -2.20 9.92
N CYS A 58 -7.86 -1.85 8.63
CA CYS A 58 -7.31 -0.59 8.17
C CYS A 58 -8.26 0.57 8.47
N LYS A 59 -7.73 1.64 9.06
CA LYS A 59 -8.50 2.87 9.33
C LYS A 59 -8.98 3.53 8.05
N LEU A 60 -8.13 3.57 7.02
CA LEU A 60 -8.48 4.09 5.71
C LEU A 60 -8.99 2.94 4.83
N ARG A 61 -10.27 3.01 4.48
CA ARG A 61 -10.91 2.07 3.55
C ARG A 61 -10.56 2.48 2.12
N SER A 62 -9.97 1.56 1.36
CA SER A 62 -9.50 1.84 0.00
C SER A 62 -9.66 0.64 -0.91
N VAL A 63 -9.90 0.90 -2.20
CA VAL A 63 -9.78 -0.12 -3.25
C VAL A 63 -8.33 -0.14 -3.72
N ILE A 64 -7.67 -1.28 -3.55
CA ILE A 64 -6.28 -1.48 -3.95
C ILE A 64 -6.27 -2.03 -5.37
N VAL A 65 -5.87 -1.19 -6.31
CA VAL A 65 -5.70 -1.56 -7.72
C VAL A 65 -4.28 -2.08 -7.93
N ILE A 66 -4.17 -3.31 -8.38
CA ILE A 66 -2.90 -3.99 -8.65
C ILE A 66 -2.62 -3.91 -10.15
N THR A 67 -1.46 -3.36 -10.50
CA THR A 67 -0.94 -3.34 -11.88
C THR A 67 0.34 -4.15 -11.96
N GLU A 68 0.87 -4.35 -13.17
CA GLU A 68 2.15 -5.05 -13.38
C GLU A 68 3.32 -4.40 -12.63
N ARG A 69 3.29 -3.07 -12.45
CA ARG A 69 4.42 -2.32 -11.89
C ARG A 69 4.24 -1.99 -10.42
N LYS A 70 3.03 -1.62 -10.00
CA LYS A 70 2.76 -1.14 -8.65
C LYS A 70 1.29 -1.24 -8.26
N LYS A 71 1.03 -0.90 -7.00
CA LYS A 71 -0.31 -0.88 -6.41
C LYS A 71 -0.74 0.54 -6.09
N PHE A 72 -2.03 0.81 -6.28
CA PHE A 72 -2.62 2.12 -6.06
C PHE A 72 -3.79 1.99 -5.11
N CYS A 73 -3.89 2.93 -4.18
CA CYS A 73 -5.04 3.04 -3.29
C CYS A 73 -6.02 4.04 -3.87
N LEU A 74 -7.20 3.60 -4.26
CA LEU A 74 -8.25 4.48 -4.75
C LEU A 74 -9.33 4.65 -3.69
N ASP A 75 -9.97 5.81 -3.71
CA ASP A 75 -11.16 6.06 -2.90
C ASP A 75 -12.32 5.19 -3.41
N PRO A 76 -13.00 4.43 -2.52
CA PRO A 76 -14.09 3.53 -2.91
C PRO A 76 -15.35 4.26 -3.42
N ASN A 77 -15.54 5.53 -3.05
CA ASN A 77 -16.65 6.36 -3.50
C ASN A 77 -16.33 7.12 -4.79
N GLY A 78 -15.08 7.08 -5.26
CA GLY A 78 -14.67 7.67 -6.52
C GLY A 78 -15.40 7.06 -7.72
N SER A 79 -15.95 7.91 -8.59
CA SER A 79 -16.69 7.47 -9.79
C SER A 79 -15.86 6.55 -10.69
N TRP A 80 -14.58 6.86 -10.85
CA TRP A 80 -13.62 6.03 -11.58
C TRP A 80 -13.41 4.64 -10.94
N THR A 81 -13.28 4.60 -9.61
CA THR A 81 -13.09 3.36 -8.85
C THR A 81 -14.28 2.43 -8.98
N GLN A 82 -15.49 2.96 -8.81
CA GLN A 82 -16.72 2.19 -8.95
C GLN A 82 -16.89 1.63 -10.37
N GLU A 83 -16.51 2.39 -11.39
CA GLU A 83 -16.52 1.92 -12.76
C GLU A 83 -15.51 0.78 -12.98
N LEU A 84 -14.30 0.88 -12.41
CA LEU A 84 -13.33 -0.22 -12.44
C LEU A 84 -13.86 -1.47 -11.74
N GLU A 85 -14.41 -1.34 -10.53
CA GLU A 85 -14.95 -2.49 -9.78
C GLU A 85 -16.08 -3.19 -10.55
N ARG A 86 -16.97 -2.45 -11.22
CA ARG A 86 -18.03 -3.03 -12.07
C ARG A 86 -17.48 -3.83 -13.24
N GLN A 87 -16.38 -3.39 -13.84
CA GLN A 87 -15.77 -4.08 -14.99
C GLN A 87 -15.05 -5.35 -14.52
N PHE A 88 -14.19 -5.24 -13.51
CA PHE A 88 -13.41 -6.37 -13.00
C PHE A 88 -14.24 -7.36 -12.18
N GLY A 89 -15.30 -6.91 -11.51
CA GLY A 89 -16.25 -7.79 -10.84
C GLY A 89 -17.06 -8.65 -11.81
N LYS A 90 -17.26 -8.19 -13.06
CA LYS A 90 -17.84 -9.00 -14.14
C LYS A 90 -16.84 -10.03 -14.65
N GLU A 91 -15.58 -9.63 -14.86
CA GLU A 91 -14.50 -10.52 -15.31
C GLU A 91 -14.30 -11.71 -14.35
N LYS A 92 -14.25 -11.47 -13.03
CA LYS A 92 -14.10 -12.53 -12.00
C LYS A 92 -15.31 -13.48 -11.90
N ARG A 93 -16.46 -13.15 -12.49
CA ARG A 93 -17.65 -14.03 -12.52
C ARG A 93 -17.76 -14.85 -13.80
N LEU A 94 -16.98 -14.52 -14.83
CA LEU A 94 -16.99 -15.24 -16.11
C LEU A 94 -15.98 -16.40 -16.17
N HIS A 95 -15.07 -16.48 -15.20
CA HIS A 95 -14.09 -17.54 -15.01
C HIS A 95 -14.41 -18.36 -13.76
#